data_AF-A0A6S6UDR7-F1
#
_entry.id   AF-A0A6S6UDR7-F1
#
_cell.length_a   1.000
_cell.length_b   1.000
_cell.length_c   1.000
_cell.angle_alpha   90.00
_cell.angle_beta   90.00
_cell.angle_gamma   90.00
#
_symmetry.space_group_name_H-M   'P 1'
#
loop_
_entity.id
_entity.type
_entity.pdbx_description
1 polymer ?
#
loop_
_entity_poly.entity_id
_entity_poly.type
_entity_poly.pdbx_seq_one_letter_code
_entity_poly.pdbx_strand_id
1 'polypeptide(L)'
;MADEAQTRLLELQMADLKASYGIAEDAPRSTTNNDRSENSRKIAALYEDAAEYEEELETFEKELEIVQNNEVKDIVNSLVETFPDYEGDYAKELKAVLEAYWTQFVEVDKTHPEEELEQIKSLEPSEYNDQLSTKVKSALIKRWEMLVSIKKEHVAEERAEMKLRGMKPDHIRKVYRKYHGLEV
;
A
#
# COMPACT_ATOMS: atom_id res chain seq x y z
N MET A 1 -33.87 41.11 4.31
CA MET A 1 -33.45 42.10 5.32
C MET A 1 -33.13 41.50 6.71
N ALA A 2 -33.44 40.23 7.00
CA ALA A 2 -33.03 39.58 8.26
C ALA A 2 -31.60 38.99 8.24
N ASP A 3 -31.06 38.73 7.04
CA ASP A 3 -29.81 37.98 6.86
C ASP A 3 -28.56 38.84 7.09
N GLU A 4 -28.48 40.03 6.47
CA GLU A 4 -27.34 40.95 6.62
C GLU A 4 -27.14 41.44 8.06
N ALA A 5 -28.23 41.58 8.81
CA ALA A 5 -28.18 41.99 10.21
C ALA A 5 -27.58 40.89 11.10
N GLN A 6 -27.90 39.62 10.80
CA GLN A 6 -27.29 38.47 11.48
C GLN A 6 -25.82 38.30 11.09
N THR A 7 -25.47 38.51 9.82
CA THR A 7 -24.08 38.45 9.37
C THR A 7 -23.24 39.52 10.06
N ARG A 8 -23.72 40.77 10.11
CA ARG A 8 -23.04 41.86 10.82
C ARG A 8 -22.89 41.58 12.32
N LEU A 9 -23.92 41.01 12.95
CA LEU A 9 -23.87 40.67 14.36
C LEU A 9 -22.80 39.61 14.65
N LEU A 10 -22.69 38.59 13.80
CA LEU A 10 -21.68 37.54 13.91
C LEU A 10 -20.26 38.09 13.69
N GLU A 11 -20.08 38.99 12.73
CA GLU A 11 -18.81 39.66 12.47
C GLU A 11 -18.36 40.53 13.66
N LEU A 12 -19.29 41.29 14.26
CA LEU A 12 -19.02 42.07 15.47
C LEU A 12 -18.66 41.19 16.66
N GLN A 13 -19.36 40.07 16.87
CA GLN A 13 -19.05 39.11 17.94
C GLN A 13 -17.67 38.47 17.75
N MET A 14 -17.28 38.16 16.51
CA MET A 14 -15.96 37.63 16.19
C MET A 14 -14.84 38.67 16.36
N ALA A 15 -15.10 39.94 16.04
CA ALA A 15 -14.15 41.03 16.26
C ALA A 15 -13.91 41.29 17.75
N ASP A 16 -14.98 41.34 18.56
CA ASP A 16 -14.88 41.51 20.01
C ASP A 16 -14.16 40.34 20.67
N LEU A 17 -14.41 39.10 20.22
CA LEU A 17 -13.66 37.94 20.70
C LEU A 17 -12.17 38.09 20.39
N LYS A 18 -11.79 38.41 19.15
CA LYS A 18 -10.39 38.57 18.75
C LYS A 18 -9.68 39.66 19.56
N ALA A 19 -10.36 40.78 19.81
CA ALA A 19 -9.85 41.87 20.64
C ALA A 19 -9.63 41.44 22.10
N SER A 20 -10.55 40.63 22.66
CA SER A 20 -10.45 40.11 24.03
C SER A 20 -9.25 39.18 24.25
N TYR A 21 -8.81 38.48 23.20
CA TYR A 21 -7.64 37.60 23.19
C TYR A 21 -6.35 38.29 22.70
N GLY A 22 -6.38 39.61 22.46
CA GLY A 22 -5.19 40.38 22.05
C GLY A 22 -4.70 40.10 20.63
N ILE A 23 -5.57 39.58 19.75
CA ILE A 23 -5.22 39.25 18.36
C ILE A 23 -5.47 40.48 17.49
N ALA A 24 -4.42 41.20 17.10
CA ALA A 24 -4.51 42.30 16.15
C ALA A 24 -4.93 41.80 14.76
N GLU A 25 -5.91 42.47 14.12
CA GLU A 25 -6.46 42.07 12.81
C GLU A 25 -5.41 42.02 11.68
N ASP A 26 -4.30 42.76 11.84
CA ASP A 26 -3.21 42.84 10.87
C ASP A 26 -1.92 42.13 11.32
N ALA A 27 -2.03 41.10 12.16
CA ALA A 27 -0.87 40.22 12.39
C ALA A 27 -0.57 39.45 11.08
N PRO A 28 0.66 39.55 10.52
CA PRO A 28 1.02 38.76 9.34
C PRO A 28 0.80 37.29 9.68
N ARG A 29 0.01 36.58 8.85
CA ARG A 29 -0.10 35.12 8.93
C ARG A 29 1.32 34.57 8.89
N SER A 30 1.80 34.06 10.01
CA SER A 30 3.09 33.37 10.07
C SER A 30 2.99 32.14 9.16
N THR A 31 3.52 32.26 7.95
CA THR A 31 3.68 31.16 6.99
C THR A 31 5.01 30.45 7.21
N THR A 32 5.40 30.21 8.45
CA THR A 32 6.38 29.15 8.69
C THR A 32 5.60 27.83 8.65
N ASN A 33 5.35 27.32 7.45
CA ASN A 33 5.07 25.89 7.25
C ASN A 33 6.32 25.14 7.68
N ASN A 34 6.49 24.96 9.00
CA ASN A 34 7.47 24.03 9.47
C ASN A 34 6.85 22.65 9.27
N ASP A 35 7.06 22.10 8.08
CA ASP A 35 6.60 20.76 7.70
C ASP A 35 7.16 19.69 8.65
N ARG A 36 8.18 20.02 9.48
CA ARG A 36 8.72 19.19 10.58
C ARG A 36 8.21 19.58 11.98
N SER A 37 7.11 20.31 12.07
CA SER A 37 6.48 20.66 13.34
C SER A 37 5.98 19.42 14.11
N GLU A 38 5.85 19.53 15.43
CA GLU A 38 5.35 18.43 16.27
C GLU A 38 3.94 17.96 15.87
N ASN A 39 3.10 18.88 15.39
CA ASN A 39 1.77 18.56 14.86
C ASN A 39 1.86 17.79 13.54
N SER A 40 2.77 18.17 12.64
CA SER A 40 2.97 17.44 11.38
C SER A 40 3.49 16.03 11.62
N ARG A 41 4.38 15.85 12.61
CA ARG A 41 4.82 14.52 13.06
C ARG A 41 3.66 13.66 13.58
N LYS A 42 2.80 14.21 14.43
CA LYS A 42 1.63 13.47 14.97
C LYS A 42 0.63 13.08 13.88
N ILE A 43 0.42 13.94 12.89
CA ILE A 43 -0.45 13.66 11.76
C ILE A 43 0.22 12.64 10.82
N ALA A 44 1.51 12.76 10.54
CA ALA A 44 2.25 11.80 9.73
C ALA A 44 2.23 10.40 10.34
N ALA A 45 2.38 10.27 11.67
CA ALA A 45 2.31 8.99 12.37
C ALA A 45 0.96 8.27 12.18
N LEU A 46 -0.14 9.00 11.92
CA LEU A 46 -1.44 8.39 11.61
C LEU A 46 -1.51 7.80 10.20
N TYR A 47 -0.49 8.01 9.37
CA TYR A 47 -0.40 7.48 8.01
C TYR A 47 0.74 6.49 7.84
N GLU A 48 1.54 6.20 8.89
CA GLU A 48 2.68 5.30 8.79
C GLU A 48 2.25 3.90 8.33
N ASP A 49 1.23 3.32 8.98
CA ASP A 49 0.70 2.00 8.63
C ASP A 49 0.13 1.99 7.19
N ALA A 50 -0.62 3.02 6.82
CA ALA A 50 -1.15 3.16 5.46
C ALA A 50 -0.06 3.37 4.40
N ALA A 51 1.04 4.05 4.75
CA ALA A 51 2.18 4.26 3.87
C ALA A 51 2.95 2.96 3.64
N GLU A 52 3.17 2.17 4.71
CA GLU A 52 3.81 0.86 4.63
C GLU A 52 2.99 -0.07 3.71
N TYR A 53 1.66 -0.14 3.90
CA TYR A 53 0.81 -0.93 3.01
C TYR A 53 0.77 -0.40 1.57
N GLU A 54 0.89 0.92 1.35
CA GLU A 54 0.99 1.49 0.00
C GLU A 54 2.31 1.11 -0.69
N GLU A 55 3.43 1.12 0.03
CA GLU A 55 4.75 0.74 -0.49
C GLU A 55 4.83 -0.76 -0.82
N GLU A 56 4.34 -1.61 0.09
CA GLU A 56 4.22 -3.04 -0.16
C GLU A 56 3.29 -3.33 -1.34
N LEU A 57 2.16 -2.61 -1.44
CA LEU A 57 1.24 -2.76 -2.56
C LEU A 57 1.92 -2.43 -3.89
N GLU A 58 2.66 -1.33 -3.96
CA GLU A 58 3.40 -0.96 -5.17
C GLU A 58 4.43 -2.04 -5.55
N THR A 59 5.09 -2.63 -4.56
CA THR A 59 6.03 -3.73 -4.76
C THR A 59 5.32 -4.95 -5.31
N PHE A 60 4.22 -5.40 -4.70
CA PHE A 60 3.43 -6.54 -5.18
C PHE A 60 2.82 -6.32 -6.58
N GLU A 61 2.43 -5.09 -6.92
CA GLU A 61 1.93 -4.77 -8.26
C GLU A 61 3.04 -4.88 -9.33
N LYS A 62 4.26 -4.45 -9.02
CA LYS A 62 5.43 -4.63 -9.90
C LYS A 62 5.81 -6.10 -10.02
N GLU A 63 5.82 -6.84 -8.92
CA GLU A 63 6.07 -8.29 -8.96
C GLU A 63 5.01 -9.03 -9.78
N LEU A 64 3.73 -8.66 -9.65
CA LEU A 64 2.65 -9.22 -10.45
C LEU A 64 2.87 -8.97 -11.95
N GLU A 65 3.29 -7.75 -12.32
CA GLU A 65 3.62 -7.42 -13.71
C GLU A 65 4.77 -8.30 -14.25
N ILE A 66 5.80 -8.54 -13.44
CA ILE A 66 6.90 -9.45 -13.78
C ILE A 66 6.38 -10.88 -13.99
N VAL A 67 5.55 -11.39 -13.09
CA VAL A 67 4.98 -12.74 -13.18
C VAL A 67 4.08 -12.88 -14.42
N GLN A 68 3.32 -11.83 -14.79
CA GLN A 68 2.45 -11.84 -15.96
C GLN A 68 3.26 -11.82 -17.27
N ASN A 69 4.30 -11.00 -17.34
CA ASN A 69 5.05 -10.76 -18.58
C ASN A 69 6.15 -11.80 -18.86
N ASN A 70 6.66 -12.49 -17.84
CA ASN A 70 7.76 -13.45 -18.00
C ASN A 70 7.30 -14.91 -18.06
N GLU A 71 8.13 -15.78 -18.62
CA GLU A 71 7.96 -17.23 -18.53
C GLU A 71 8.38 -17.73 -17.14
N VAL A 72 7.81 -18.84 -16.66
CA VAL A 72 8.03 -19.35 -15.29
C VAL A 72 9.51 -19.52 -14.96
N LYS A 73 10.32 -19.93 -15.93
CA LYS A 73 11.77 -20.12 -15.81
C LYS A 73 12.54 -18.80 -15.62
N ASP A 74 11.99 -17.68 -16.09
CA ASP A 74 12.64 -16.37 -16.11
C ASP A 74 12.13 -15.43 -15.00
N ILE A 75 11.04 -15.79 -14.30
CA ILE A 75 10.44 -15.00 -13.22
C ILE A 75 11.47 -14.67 -12.14
N VAL A 76 12.21 -15.67 -11.64
CA VAL A 76 13.17 -15.49 -10.54
C VAL A 76 14.27 -14.51 -10.94
N ASN A 77 14.84 -14.65 -12.14
CA ASN A 77 15.87 -13.75 -12.63
C ASN A 77 15.33 -12.32 -12.77
N SER A 78 14.12 -12.17 -13.31
CA SER A 78 13.48 -10.87 -13.50
C SER A 78 13.18 -10.16 -12.17
N LEU A 79 12.80 -10.93 -11.14
CA LEU A 79 12.57 -10.40 -9.79
C LEU A 79 13.89 -9.91 -9.16
N VAL A 80 14.96 -10.71 -9.25
CA VAL A 80 16.28 -10.32 -8.72
C VAL A 80 16.85 -9.11 -9.45
N GLU A 81 16.65 -8.99 -10.76
CA GLU A 81 17.06 -7.82 -11.54
C GLU A 81 16.27 -6.55 -11.18
N THR A 82 14.97 -6.69 -10.91
CA THR A 82 14.11 -5.54 -10.59
C THR A 82 14.27 -5.08 -9.14
N PHE A 83 14.55 -6.01 -8.22
CA PHE A 83 14.70 -5.76 -6.79
C PHE A 83 16.09 -6.19 -6.29
N PRO A 84 17.15 -5.47 -6.69
CA PRO A 84 18.53 -5.83 -6.30
C PRO A 84 18.80 -5.63 -4.80
N ASP A 85 18.03 -4.77 -4.15
CA ASP A 85 18.15 -4.45 -2.71
C ASP A 85 17.35 -5.41 -1.83
N TYR A 86 16.67 -6.40 -2.42
CA TYR A 86 15.91 -7.40 -1.67
C TYR A 86 16.86 -8.36 -0.93
N GLU A 87 16.73 -8.43 0.40
CA GLU A 87 17.61 -9.25 1.25
C GLU A 87 17.27 -10.76 1.23
N GLY A 88 16.10 -11.13 0.68
CA GLY A 88 15.62 -12.51 0.63
C GLY A 88 16.13 -13.30 -0.58
N ASP A 89 15.60 -14.51 -0.74
CA ASP A 89 15.94 -15.41 -1.84
C ASP A 89 14.66 -15.80 -2.59
N TYR A 90 14.37 -15.05 -3.66
CA TYR A 90 13.18 -15.27 -4.50
C TYR A 90 13.09 -16.70 -5.03
N ALA A 91 14.20 -17.38 -5.31
CA ALA A 91 14.17 -18.75 -5.79
C ALA A 91 13.62 -19.70 -4.71
N LYS A 92 14.12 -19.57 -3.47
CA LYS A 92 13.66 -20.38 -2.34
C LYS A 92 12.23 -20.06 -1.95
N GLU A 93 11.88 -18.78 -1.88
CA GLU A 93 10.55 -18.36 -1.48
C GLU A 93 9.49 -18.78 -2.50
N LEU A 94 9.76 -18.57 -3.79
CA LEU A 94 8.86 -19.00 -4.85
C LEU A 94 8.67 -20.52 -4.84
N LYS A 95 9.75 -21.28 -4.62
CA LYS A 95 9.68 -22.75 -4.52
C LYS A 95 8.85 -23.19 -3.32
N ALA A 96 9.10 -22.64 -2.13
CA ALA A 96 8.32 -22.94 -0.93
C ALA A 96 6.84 -22.59 -1.09
N VAL A 97 6.56 -21.44 -1.71
CA VAL A 97 5.19 -20.99 -2.03
C VAL A 97 4.50 -21.95 -2.98
N LEU A 98 5.18 -22.36 -4.06
CA LEU A 98 4.65 -23.31 -5.03
C LEU A 98 4.38 -24.67 -4.41
N GLU A 99 5.33 -25.19 -3.62
CA GLU A 99 5.17 -26.46 -2.92
C GLU A 99 3.97 -26.43 -1.97
N ALA A 100 3.83 -25.39 -1.15
CA ALA A 100 2.70 -25.25 -0.23
C ALA A 100 1.36 -25.16 -0.99
N TYR A 101 1.33 -24.40 -2.08
CA TYR A 101 0.13 -24.20 -2.88
C TYR A 101 -0.29 -25.47 -3.63
N TRP A 102 0.67 -26.21 -4.19
CA TRP A 102 0.37 -27.49 -4.82
C TRP A 102 0.01 -28.57 -3.80
N THR A 103 0.59 -28.54 -2.60
CA THR A 103 0.21 -29.43 -1.51
C THR A 103 -1.26 -29.23 -1.17
N GLN A 104 -1.73 -27.98 -1.06
CA GLN A 104 -3.15 -27.67 -0.87
C GLN A 104 -4.02 -28.24 -2.02
N PHE A 105 -3.60 -28.05 -3.27
CA PHE A 105 -4.36 -28.52 -4.43
C PHE A 105 -4.48 -30.04 -4.54
N VAL A 106 -3.44 -30.76 -4.11
CA VAL A 106 -3.41 -32.23 -4.16
C VAL A 106 -4.07 -32.84 -2.93
N GLU A 107 -3.67 -32.42 -1.73
CA GLU A 107 -4.08 -33.08 -0.49
C GLU A 107 -5.46 -32.63 0.00
N VAL A 108 -5.77 -31.34 -0.15
CA VAL A 108 -7.01 -30.76 0.38
C VAL A 108 -8.07 -30.64 -0.70
N ASP A 109 -7.76 -29.94 -1.79
CA ASP A 109 -8.75 -29.65 -2.82
C ASP A 109 -8.94 -30.81 -3.80
N LYS A 110 -7.96 -31.72 -3.90
CA LYS A 110 -7.96 -32.90 -4.78
C LYS A 110 -8.23 -32.55 -6.25
N THR A 111 -7.72 -31.41 -6.69
CA THR A 111 -7.93 -30.88 -8.05
C THR A 111 -6.78 -31.21 -8.99
N HIS A 112 -5.61 -31.55 -8.45
CA HIS A 112 -4.38 -31.84 -9.20
C HIS A 112 -3.84 -33.24 -8.82
N PRO A 113 -3.13 -33.92 -9.73
CA PRO A 113 -2.53 -35.23 -9.45
C PRO A 113 -1.29 -35.10 -8.55
N GLU A 114 -1.01 -36.13 -7.75
CA GLU A 114 0.17 -36.22 -6.88
C GLU A 114 1.49 -36.11 -7.69
N GLU A 115 1.50 -36.61 -8.93
CA GLU A 115 2.62 -36.52 -9.85
C GLU A 115 3.06 -35.07 -10.12
N GLU A 116 2.13 -34.13 -10.19
CA GLU A 116 2.47 -32.70 -10.40
C GLU A 116 3.12 -32.09 -9.15
N LEU A 117 2.74 -32.53 -7.96
CA LEU A 117 3.38 -32.11 -6.71
C LEU A 117 4.81 -32.66 -6.60
N GLU A 118 5.04 -33.91 -7.01
CA GLU A 118 6.40 -34.47 -7.07
C GLU A 118 7.28 -33.74 -8.07
N GLN A 119 6.73 -33.37 -9.23
CA GLN A 119 7.43 -32.56 -10.23
C GLN A 119 7.83 -31.19 -9.66
N ILE A 120 6.94 -30.49 -8.96
CA ILE A 120 7.25 -29.18 -8.37
C ILE A 120 8.31 -29.25 -7.25
N LYS A 121 8.33 -30.34 -6.47
CA LYS A 121 9.34 -30.55 -5.42
C LYS A 121 10.71 -30.89 -6.00
N SER A 122 10.74 -31.69 -7.08
CA SER A 122 11.98 -32.29 -7.59
C SER A 122 12.64 -31.52 -8.74
N LEU A 123 11.85 -30.86 -9.58
CA LEU A 123 12.32 -30.18 -10.78
C LEU A 123 12.50 -28.69 -10.54
N GLU A 124 13.37 -28.08 -11.34
CA GLU A 124 13.47 -26.63 -11.41
C GLU A 124 12.46 -26.05 -12.40
N PRO A 125 12.05 -24.76 -12.25
CA PRO A 125 11.09 -24.11 -13.14
C PRO A 125 11.39 -24.21 -14.64
N SER A 126 12.67 -24.31 -15.02
CA SER A 126 13.12 -24.49 -16.41
C SER A 126 12.84 -25.88 -16.98
N GLU A 127 12.58 -26.87 -16.14
CA GLU A 127 12.38 -28.27 -16.51
C GLU A 127 10.90 -28.66 -16.57
N TYR A 128 10.00 -27.74 -16.21
CA TYR A 128 8.56 -27.97 -16.32
C TYR A 128 8.14 -28.10 -17.78
N ASN A 129 7.30 -29.09 -18.07
CA ASN A 129 6.62 -29.16 -19.36
C ASN A 129 5.65 -27.98 -19.53
N ASP A 130 5.27 -27.70 -20.78
CA ASP A 130 4.42 -26.53 -21.11
C ASP A 130 3.09 -26.51 -20.34
N GLN A 131 2.50 -27.68 -20.08
CA GLN A 131 1.22 -27.80 -19.37
C GLN A 131 1.38 -27.43 -17.88
N LEU A 132 2.39 -27.99 -17.20
CA LEU A 132 2.70 -27.66 -15.81
C LEU A 132 3.13 -26.21 -15.68
N SER A 133 3.99 -25.72 -16.59
CA SER A 133 4.43 -24.32 -16.63
C SER A 133 3.24 -23.36 -16.74
N THR A 134 2.27 -23.65 -17.62
CA THR A 134 1.06 -22.84 -17.75
C THR A 134 0.20 -22.84 -16.48
N LYS A 135 0.03 -24.01 -15.84
CA LYS A 135 -0.70 -24.12 -14.57
C LYS A 135 0.00 -23.35 -13.46
N VAL A 136 1.32 -23.53 -13.33
CA VAL A 136 2.16 -22.84 -12.34
C VAL A 136 2.07 -21.34 -12.53
N LYS A 137 2.21 -20.84 -13.77
CA LYS A 137 2.05 -19.41 -14.06
C LYS A 137 0.67 -18.90 -13.67
N SER A 138 -0.40 -19.61 -14.03
CA SER A 138 -1.76 -19.23 -13.67
C SER A 138 -1.98 -19.18 -12.15
N ALA A 139 -1.43 -20.16 -11.43
CA ALA A 139 -1.46 -20.22 -9.98
C ALA A 139 -0.71 -19.05 -9.32
N LEU A 140 0.50 -18.74 -9.82
CA LEU A 140 1.29 -17.60 -9.35
C LEU A 140 0.55 -16.28 -9.59
N ILE A 141 0.03 -16.05 -10.80
CA ILE A 141 -0.73 -14.82 -11.11
C ILE A 141 -1.91 -14.66 -10.13
N LYS A 142 -2.73 -15.69 -9.94
CA LYS A 142 -3.88 -15.62 -9.02
C LYS A 142 -3.45 -15.34 -7.59
N ARG A 143 -2.33 -15.91 -7.15
CA ARG A 143 -1.80 -15.68 -5.81
C ARG A 143 -1.36 -14.23 -5.64
N TRP A 144 -0.60 -13.67 -6.58
CA TRP A 144 -0.17 -12.27 -6.51
C TRP A 144 -1.37 -11.32 -6.62
N GLU A 145 -2.35 -11.60 -7.48
CA GLU A 145 -3.60 -10.83 -7.55
C GLU A 145 -4.34 -10.82 -6.21
N MET A 146 -4.38 -11.95 -5.51
CA MET A 146 -4.96 -12.05 -4.16
C MET A 146 -4.17 -11.21 -3.15
N LEU A 147 -2.83 -11.25 -3.16
CA LEU A 147 -1.98 -10.43 -2.28
C LEU A 147 -2.20 -8.93 -2.52
N VAL A 148 -2.21 -8.51 -3.79
CA VAL A 148 -2.53 -7.13 -4.20
C VAL A 148 -3.92 -6.72 -3.71
N SER A 149 -4.91 -7.61 -3.83
CA SER A 149 -6.27 -7.34 -3.35
C SER A 149 -6.33 -7.16 -1.82
N ILE A 150 -5.66 -8.02 -1.06
CA ILE A 150 -5.60 -7.94 0.41
C ILE A 150 -4.93 -6.62 0.83
N LYS A 151 -3.81 -6.25 0.21
CA LYS A 151 -3.12 -4.99 0.53
C LYS A 151 -3.96 -3.76 0.16
N LYS A 152 -4.69 -3.80 -0.96
CA LYS A 152 -5.68 -2.74 -1.30
C LYS A 152 -6.76 -2.60 -0.24
N GLU A 153 -7.22 -3.71 0.33
CA GLU A 153 -8.20 -3.72 1.42
C GLU A 153 -7.62 -3.08 2.68
N HIS A 154 -6.42 -3.48 3.12
CA HIS A 154 -5.77 -2.86 4.29
C HIS A 154 -5.57 -1.34 4.12
N VAL A 155 -5.10 -0.88 2.95
CA VAL A 155 -5.00 0.57 2.66
C VAL A 155 -6.37 1.26 2.75
N ALA A 156 -7.43 0.59 2.29
CA ALA A 156 -8.79 1.14 2.37
C ALA A 156 -9.31 1.19 3.82
N GLU A 157 -9.02 0.18 4.63
CA GLU A 157 -9.36 0.11 6.05
C GLU A 157 -8.68 1.23 6.85
N GLU A 158 -7.37 1.41 6.70
CA GLU A 158 -6.62 2.50 7.36
C GLU A 158 -7.19 3.87 6.98
N ARG A 159 -7.47 4.08 5.70
CA ARG A 159 -8.11 5.33 5.23
C ARG A 159 -9.52 5.50 5.76
N ALA A 160 -10.28 4.41 5.97
CA ALA A 160 -11.61 4.47 6.56
C ALA A 160 -11.53 4.83 8.05
N GLU A 161 -10.57 4.28 8.78
CA GLU A 161 -10.35 4.61 10.19
C GLU A 161 -9.99 6.09 10.37
N MET A 162 -9.11 6.63 9.52
CA MET A 162 -8.78 8.06 9.51
C MET A 162 -10.04 8.93 9.31
N LYS A 163 -10.96 8.51 8.43
CA LYS A 163 -12.24 9.20 8.22
C LYS A 163 -13.15 9.13 9.45
N LEU A 164 -13.21 7.98 10.13
CA LEU A 164 -13.99 7.81 11.37
C LEU A 164 -13.48 8.73 12.48
N ARG A 165 -12.17 8.98 12.53
CA ARG A 165 -11.53 9.96 13.44
C ARG A 165 -11.76 11.42 13.02
N GLY A 166 -12.56 11.69 11.99
CA GLY A 166 -12.89 13.02 11.48
C GLY A 166 -11.79 13.66 10.65
N MET A 167 -10.79 12.90 10.22
CA MET A 167 -9.66 13.39 9.45
C MET A 167 -9.80 13.03 7.97
N LYS A 168 -9.24 13.86 7.08
CA LYS A 168 -9.24 13.60 5.63
C LYS A 168 -7.98 12.81 5.25
N PRO A 169 -8.07 11.55 4.76
CA PRO A 169 -6.90 10.74 4.47
C PRO A 169 -5.93 11.40 3.49
N ASP A 170 -6.43 12.05 2.43
CA ASP A 170 -5.58 12.75 1.45
C ASP A 170 -4.80 13.90 2.08
N HIS A 171 -5.36 14.56 3.10
CA HIS A 171 -4.67 15.60 3.84
C HIS A 171 -3.56 15.00 4.71
N ILE A 172 -3.84 13.91 5.40
CA ILE A 172 -2.85 13.20 6.23
C ILE A 172 -1.72 12.67 5.33
N ARG A 173 -2.04 12.02 4.20
CA ARG A 173 -1.07 11.57 3.19
C ARG A 173 -0.17 12.70 2.71
N LYS A 174 -0.74 13.88 2.43
CA LYS A 174 0.02 15.06 2.02
C LYS A 174 0.93 15.58 3.12
N VAL A 175 0.48 15.58 4.38
CA VAL A 175 1.31 15.97 5.53
C VAL A 175 2.43 14.95 5.75
N TYR A 176 2.14 13.66 5.65
CA TYR A 176 3.12 12.57 5.70
C TYR A 176 4.21 12.76 4.63
N ARG A 177 3.82 12.88 3.36
CA ARG A 177 4.75 13.08 2.24
C ARG A 177 5.65 14.30 2.46
N LYS A 178 5.07 15.43 2.87
CA LYS A 178 5.84 16.64 3.20
C LYS A 178 6.79 16.45 4.39
N TYR A 179 6.34 15.79 5.44
CA TYR A 179 7.13 15.54 6.65
C TYR A 179 8.38 14.70 6.32
N HIS A 180 8.22 13.67 5.49
CA HIS A 180 9.30 12.78 5.03
C HIS A 180 10.07 13.30 3.82
N GLY A 181 9.69 14.43 3.23
CA GLY A 181 10.35 15.01 2.06
C GLY A 181 10.08 14.27 0.74
N LEU A 182 8.98 13.52 0.66
CA LEU A 182 8.51 12.83 -0.52
C LEU A 182 7.71 13.78 -1.44
N GLU A 183 7.65 13.48 -2.73
CA GLU A 183 6.80 14.21 -3.68
C GLU A 183 5.32 14.11 -3.29
N VAL A 184 4.58 15.22 -3.43
CA VAL A 184 3.19 15.39 -2.99
C VAL A 184 2.21 15.23 -4.14
#